data_AF-A0A5S9MAB0-F1
#
_entry.id   AF-A0A5S9MAB0-F1
#
_cell.length_a   1.000
_cell.length_b   1.000
_cell.length_c   1.000
_cell.angle_alpha   90.00
_cell.angle_beta   90.00
_cell.angle_gamma   90.00
#
_symmetry.space_group_name_H-M   'P 1'
#
loop_
_entity.id
_entity.type
_entity.pdbx_description
1 polymer ?
#
loop_
_entity_poly.entity_id
_entity_poly.type
_entity_poly.pdbx_seq_one_letter_code
_entity_poly.pdbx_strand_id
1 'polypeptide(L)' 'MAIGAMRALHEAGLHVPSDVSIVGFNDIEAASFSSPPLTTVKVYTEEMGKSV' A
#
# COMPACT_ATOMS: atom_id res chain seq x y z
N MET A 1 4.83 -5.02 0.74
CA MET A 1 4.32 -5.94 -0.32
C MET A 1 3.50 -5.20 -1.39
N ALA A 2 2.45 -4.47 -1.03
CA ALA A 2 1.60 -3.76 -2.00
C ALA A 2 2.36 -2.82 -2.97
N ILE A 3 3.31 -2.02 -2.47
CA ILE A 3 4.15 -1.15 -3.34
C ILE A 3 4.95 -1.96 -4.38
N GLY A 4 5.45 -3.14 -3.99
CA GLY A 4 6.15 -4.03 -4.93
C GLY A 4 5.20 -4.60 -5.99
N ALA A 5 3.96 -4.93 -5.61
CA ALA A 5 2.93 -5.36 -6.56
C ALA A 5 2.56 -4.24 -7.55
N MET A 6 2.41 -3.00 -7.09
CA MET A 6 2.17 -1.85 -7.97
C MET A 6 3.29 -1.68 -9.00
N ARG A 7 4.54 -1.86 -8.57
CA ARG A 7 5.69 -1.82 -9.48
C ARG A 7 5.66 -2.94 -10.51
N ALA A 8 5.37 -4.18 -10.09
CA ALA A 8 5.28 -5.31 -11.01
C ALA A 8 4.14 -5.15 -12.04
N LEU A 9 2.99 -4.60 -11.62
CA LEU A 9 1.89 -4.28 -12.54
C LEU A 9 2.30 -3.23 -13.55
N HIS A 10 2.98 -2.17 -13.10
CA HIS A 10 3.50 -1.13 -13.98
C HIS A 10 4.50 -1.69 -15.01
N GLU A 11 5.42 -2.55 -14.57
CA GLU A 11 6.38 -3.24 -15.46
C GLU A 11 5.68 -4.18 -16.46
N ALA A 12 4.49 -4.69 -16.13
CA ALA A 12 3.65 -5.49 -17.01
C ALA A 12 2.73 -4.64 -17.92
N GLY A 13 2.79 -3.30 -17.86
CA GLY A 13 1.94 -2.40 -18.63
C GLY A 13 0.50 -2.28 -18.13
N LEU A 14 0.23 -2.75 -16.90
CA LEU A 14 -1.08 -2.63 -16.25
C LEU A 14 -1.11 -1.38 -15.36
N HIS A 15 -2.23 -0.68 -15.38
CA HIS A 15 -2.44 0.56 -14.65
C HIS A 15 -3.23 0.32 -13.37
N VAL A 16 -2.73 0.89 -12.27
CA VAL A 16 -3.46 1.03 -11.02
C VAL A 16 -4.02 2.45 -10.96
N PRO A 17 -5.32 2.66 -10.71
CA PRO A 17 -6.34 1.67 -10.34
C PRO A 17 -7.19 1.12 -11.51
N SER A 18 -7.01 1.58 -12.76
CA SER A 18 -7.96 1.34 -13.85
C SER A 18 -8.05 -0.13 -14.30
N ASP A 19 -6.93 -0.84 -14.33
CA ASP A 19 -6.90 -2.26 -14.72
C ASP A 19 -6.95 -3.16 -13.48
N VAL A 20 -6.24 -2.77 -12.42
CA VAL A 20 -6.16 -3.52 -11.16
C VAL A 20 -6.20 -2.55 -9.99
N SER A 21 -7.15 -2.75 -9.08
CA SER A 21 -7.19 -2.03 -7.80
C SER A 21 -6.33 -2.74 -6.75
N ILE A 22 -5.56 -1.98 -5.97
CA ILE A 22 -4.71 -2.48 -4.89
C ILE A 22 -5.06 -1.79 -3.57
N VAL A 23 -5.12 -2.58 -2.51
CA VAL A 23 -5.21 -2.10 -1.13
C VAL A 23 -4.02 -2.67 -0.33
N GLY A 24 -3.34 -1.80 0.41
CA GLY A 24 -2.26 -2.14 1.32
C GLY A 24 -2.72 -2.35 2.77
N PHE A 25 -1.75 -2.64 3.63
CA PHE A 25 -1.94 -2.80 5.07
C PHE A 25 -0.74 -2.15 5.78
N ASN A 26 -0.98 -1.54 6.95
CA ASN A 26 -0.05 -0.81 7.84
C ASN A 26 0.01 0.73 7.69
N ASP A 27 -0.60 1.34 6.67
CA ASP A 27 -0.59 2.81 6.48
C ASP A 27 0.78 3.48 6.76
N ILE A 28 1.84 2.91 6.17
CA ILE A 28 3.19 3.45 6.32
C ILE A 28 3.35 4.74 5.52
N GLU A 29 4.28 5.60 5.91
CA GLU A 29 4.55 6.88 5.24
C GLU A 29 4.83 6.72 3.74
N ALA A 30 5.54 5.67 3.33
CA ALA A 30 5.80 5.39 1.91
C ALA A 30 4.53 5.15 1.06
N ALA A 31 3.39 4.83 1.67
CA ALA A 31 2.12 4.65 0.97
C ALA A 31 1.58 5.97 0.38
N SER A 32 1.72 7.09 1.09
CA SER A 32 1.25 8.41 0.61
C SER A 32 2.14 8.98 -0.50
N PHE A 33 3.42 8.61 -0.51
CA PHE A 33 4.40 9.01 -1.53
C PHE A 33 4.48 8.08 -2.74
N SER A 34 3.71 6.99 -2.77
CA SER A 34 3.62 6.13 -3.95
C SER A 34 2.81 6.80 -5.07
N SER A 35 3.01 6.34 -6.31
CA SER A 35 2.30 6.87 -7.48
C SER A 35 1.59 5.73 -8.22
N PRO A 36 0.24 5.72 -8.23
CA PRO A 36 -0.66 6.58 -7.45
C PRO A 36 -0.52 6.36 -5.92
N PRO A 37 -1.03 7.26 -5.06
CA PRO A 37 -1.05 7.03 -3.61
C PRO A 37 -1.78 5.75 -3.25
N LEU A 38 -1.18 4.93 -2.38
CA LEU A 38 -1.66 3.59 -2.06
C LEU A 38 -2.76 3.65 -1.00
N THR A 39 -3.98 3.27 -1.37
CA THR A 39 -5.05 2.97 -0.40
C THR A 39 -4.61 1.86 0.54
N THR A 40 -4.80 2.03 1.84
CA THR A 40 -4.24 1.10 2.84
C THR A 40 -5.02 1.15 4.15
N VAL A 41 -5.00 0.04 4.89
CA VAL A 41 -5.58 -0.03 6.23
C VAL A 41 -4.53 0.39 7.26
N LYS A 42 -4.89 1.34 8.13
CA LYS A 42 -4.04 1.75 9.25
C LYS A 42 -4.11 0.74 10.38
N VAL A 43 -2.94 0.37 10.88
CA VAL A 43 -2.78 -0.47 12.07
C VAL A 43 -2.12 0.37 13.14
N TYR A 44 -2.75 0.47 14.31
CA TYR A 44 -2.24 1.23 15.46
C TYR A 44 -1.20 0.41 16.21
N THR A 45 -0.05 0.19 15.58
CA THR A 45 1.04 -0.64 16.12
C THR A 45 1.57 -0.14 17.46
N GLU A 46 1.54 1.17 17.70
CA GLU A 46 1.89 1.77 19.00
C GLU A 46 0.97 1.27 20.13
N GLU A 47 -0.35 1.24 19.89
CA GLU A 47 -1.32 0.75 20.89
C GLU A 47 -1.18 -0.76 21.11
N MET A 48 -0.89 -1.51 20.04
CA MET A 48 -0.62 -2.95 20.13
C MET A 48 0.62 -3.22 21.00
N GLY A 49 1.67 -2.41 20.86
CA GLY A 49 2.90 -2.51 21.66
C GLY A 49 2.77 -2.04 23.12
N LYS A 50 1.68 -1.36 23.50
CA LYS A 50 1.38 -1.03 24.91
C LYS A 50 0.65 -2.15 25.65
N SER A 51 0.08 -3.10 24.90
CA SER A 51 -0.78 -4.16 25.43
C SER A 51 -0.05 -5.50 25.62
N VAL A 52 1.29 -5.49 25.62
CA VAL A 52 2.17 -6.65 25.78
C VAL A 52 2.81 -6.72 27.16
#